data_AF-A0A933I7I9-F1
#
_entry.id   AF-A0A933I7I9-F1
#
_cell.length_a   1.000
_cell.length_b   1.000
_cell.length_c   1.000
_cell.angle_alpha   90.00
_cell.angle_beta   90.00
_cell.angle_gamma   90.00
#
_symmetry.space_group_name_H-M   'P 1'
#
loop_
_entity.id
_entity.type
_entity.pdbx_description
1 polymer ?
#
loop_
_entity_poly.entity_id
_entity_poly.type
_entity_poly.pdbx_seq_one_letter_code
_entity_poly.pdbx_strand_id
1 'polypeptide(L)'
;MAYIRYSPLGRRVDSQREYFEDLILKVLFDAYFGMFSNADIPVSLRLLSQSAGLDIQRTRAICDYLVKKSLVERVISGQQPFYKISPEGIRLVEIEQR
;
A
#
# COMPACT_ATOMS: atom_id res chain seq x y z
N MET A 1 -19.76 -1.63 16.67
CA MET A 1 -18.83 -1.34 15.57
C MET A 1 -17.45 -1.18 16.18
N ALA A 2 -16.47 -2.05 15.88
CA ALA A 2 -15.12 -1.87 16.38
C ALA A 2 -14.52 -0.62 15.69
N TYR A 3 -14.26 0.44 16.45
CA TYR A 3 -13.61 1.64 15.93
C TYR A 3 -12.13 1.32 15.79
N ILE A 4 -11.68 1.14 14.55
CA ILE A 4 -10.26 1.09 14.23
C ILE A 4 -9.71 2.49 14.52
N ARG A 5 -9.00 2.65 15.64
CA ARG A 5 -8.47 3.95 16.08
C ARG A 5 -7.09 4.25 15.49
N TYR A 6 -6.36 3.22 15.06
CA TYR A 6 -4.99 3.32 14.58
C TYR A 6 -4.78 2.44 13.35
N SER A 7 -4.00 2.93 12.40
CA SER A 7 -3.65 2.21 11.18
C SER A 7 -2.43 1.30 11.36
N PRO A 8 -2.11 0.46 10.36
CA PRO A 8 -0.87 -0.33 10.34
C PRO A 8 0.41 0.51 10.32
N LEU A 9 0.31 1.82 10.05
CA LEU A 9 1.41 2.77 10.14
C LEU A 9 1.53 3.42 11.53
N GLY A 10 0.63 3.12 12.47
CA GLY A 10 0.65 3.68 13.83
C GLY A 10 -0.07 5.02 13.99
N ARG A 11 -0.55 5.64 12.90
CA ARG A 11 -1.27 6.92 12.95
C ARG A 11 -2.76 6.75 13.21
N ARG A 12 -3.39 7.81 13.73
CA ARG A 12 -4.86 7.86 13.86
C ARG A 12 -5.50 7.92 12.48
N VAL A 13 -6.59 7.19 12.34
CA VAL A 13 -7.39 7.14 11.11
C VAL A 13 -8.84 7.41 11.42
N ASP A 14 -9.45 8.28 10.63
CA ASP A 14 -10.85 8.70 10.82
C ASP A 14 -11.83 7.89 9.96
N SER A 15 -11.31 7.05 9.07
CA SER A 15 -12.11 6.24 8.16
C SER A 15 -11.50 4.87 7.87
N GLN A 16 -12.36 3.89 7.54
CA GLN A 16 -11.90 2.57 7.08
C GLN A 16 -11.05 2.68 5.80
N ARG A 17 -11.34 3.66 4.94
CA ARG A 17 -10.56 3.91 3.73
C ARG A 17 -9.12 4.25 4.05
N GLU A 18 -8.88 5.16 4.98
CA GLU A 18 -7.53 5.54 5.41
C GLU A 18 -6.78 4.37 6.05
N TYR A 19 -7.48 3.53 6.82
CA TYR A 19 -6.88 2.30 7.35
C TYR A 19 -6.36 1.39 6.24
N PHE A 20 -7.13 1.19 5.16
CA PHE A 20 -6.72 0.35 4.05
C PHE A 20 -5.68 1.01 3.14
N GLU A 21 -5.70 2.34 3.00
CA GLU A 21 -4.60 3.09 2.37
C GLU A 21 -3.28 2.80 3.08
N ASP A 22 -3.27 2.94 4.41
CA ASP A 22 -2.09 2.69 5.25
C ASP A 22 -1.67 1.22 5.24
N LEU A 23 -2.63 0.29 5.20
CA LEU A 23 -2.35 -1.14 5.07
C LEU A 23 -1.66 -1.46 3.74
N ILE A 24 -2.15 -0.93 2.63
CA ILE A 24 -1.53 -1.13 1.31
C ILE A 24 -0.13 -0.50 1.28
N LEU A 25 0.03 0.70 1.82
CA LEU A 25 1.34 1.36 1.93
C LEU A 25 2.31 0.54 2.77
N LYS A 26 1.85 0.00 3.91
CA LYS A 26 2.67 -0.85 4.77
C LYS A 26 3.11 -2.13 4.07
N VAL A 27 2.21 -2.81 3.36
CA VAL A 27 2.55 -4.02 2.57
C VAL A 27 3.57 -3.70 1.48
N LEU A 28 3.41 -2.59 0.75
CA LEU A 28 4.35 -2.19 -0.28
C LEU A 28 5.71 -1.74 0.30
N PHE A 29 5.70 -1.08 1.45
CA PHE A 29 6.91 -0.70 2.18
C PHE A 29 7.66 -1.93 2.68
N ASP A 30 6.96 -2.90 3.27
CA ASP A 30 7.55 -4.15 3.73
C ASP A 30 8.10 -4.97 2.55
N ALA A 31 7.43 -4.93 1.38
CA ALA A 31 7.95 -5.55 0.15
C ALA A 31 9.22 -4.85 -0.38
N TYR A 32 9.33 -3.53 -0.20
CA TYR A 32 10.51 -2.76 -0.59
C TYR A 32 11.72 -3.03 0.31
N PHE A 33 11.51 -3.22 1.62
CA PHE A 33 12.59 -3.48 2.60
C PHE A 33 12.79 -4.96 2.97
N GLY A 34 11.96 -5.88 2.48
CA GLY A 34 11.92 -7.29 2.89
C GLY A 34 13.11 -8.16 2.44
N MET A 35 13.51 -9.08 3.33
CA MET A 35 14.61 -10.08 3.41
C MET A 35 15.44 -10.61 2.20
N PHE A 36 15.34 -10.12 0.97
CA PHE A 36 16.24 -10.55 -0.12
C PHE A 36 16.68 -9.35 -0.99
N SER A 37 17.98 -9.01 -0.91
CA SER A 37 18.81 -8.34 -1.92
C SER A 37 18.12 -7.37 -2.92
N ASN A 38 18.33 -6.05 -2.76
CA ASN A 38 18.21 -5.03 -3.83
C ASN A 38 16.93 -5.08 -4.70
N ALA A 39 15.73 -5.01 -4.13
CA ALA A 39 14.56 -5.30 -4.94
C ALA A 39 13.43 -4.28 -4.79
N ASP A 40 13.41 -3.32 -5.72
CA ASP A 40 12.24 -2.55 -6.19
C ASP A 40 11.22 -3.52 -6.82
N ILE A 41 10.70 -4.49 -6.03
CA ILE A 41 9.81 -5.55 -6.53
C ILE A 41 8.39 -5.00 -6.63
N PRO A 42 7.82 -4.94 -7.84
CA PRO A 42 6.44 -4.53 -7.99
C PRO A 42 5.51 -5.65 -7.53
N VAL A 43 4.56 -5.33 -6.65
CA VAL A 43 3.61 -6.24 -6.04
C VAL A 43 2.34 -6.33 -6.88
N SER A 44 1.87 -7.55 -7.16
CA SER A 44 0.64 -7.75 -7.93
C SER A 44 -0.61 -7.26 -7.19
N LEU A 45 -1.61 -6.77 -7.94
CA LEU A 45 -2.92 -6.39 -7.38
C LEU A 45 -3.56 -7.50 -6.55
N ARG A 46 -3.35 -8.76 -6.97
CA ARG A 46 -3.91 -9.94 -6.30
C ARG A 46 -3.29 -10.15 -4.93
N LEU A 47 -1.96 -10.00 -4.82
CA LEU A 47 -1.28 -10.11 -3.53
C LEU A 47 -1.72 -8.99 -2.59
N LEU A 48 -1.81 -7.74 -3.08
CA LEU A 48 -2.32 -6.61 -2.29
C LEU A 48 -3.75 -6.86 -1.78
N SER A 49 -4.62 -7.41 -2.61
CA SER A 49 -6.00 -7.74 -2.25
C SER A 49 -6.05 -8.82 -1.15
N GLN A 50 -5.20 -9.84 -1.25
CA GLN A 50 -5.08 -10.89 -0.23
C GLN A 50 -4.52 -10.33 1.09
N SER A 51 -3.43 -9.57 1.04
CA SER A 51 -2.80 -8.97 2.22
C SER A 51 -3.70 -7.96 2.91
N ALA A 52 -4.47 -7.18 2.14
CA ALA A 52 -5.40 -6.20 2.67
C ALA A 52 -6.74 -6.79 3.14
N GLY A 53 -7.04 -8.05 2.80
CA GLY A 53 -8.34 -8.67 3.07
C GLY A 53 -9.50 -7.97 2.35
N LEU A 54 -9.24 -7.31 1.22
CA LEU A 54 -10.20 -6.55 0.43
C LEU A 54 -10.51 -7.26 -0.89
N ASP A 55 -11.69 -7.02 -1.45
CA ASP A 55 -11.96 -7.42 -2.82
C ASP A 55 -11.04 -6.69 -3.82
N ILE A 56 -10.84 -7.32 -4.98
CA ILE A 56 -9.91 -6.84 -6.00
C ILE A 56 -10.32 -5.46 -6.56
N GLN A 57 -11.63 -5.16 -6.64
CA GLN A 57 -12.11 -3.88 -7.16
C GLN A 57 -11.83 -2.74 -6.19
N ARG A 58 -12.09 -2.93 -4.90
CA ARG A 58 -11.75 -1.97 -3.84
C ARG A 58 -10.25 -1.78 -3.72
N THR A 59 -9.49 -2.88 -3.75
CA THR A 59 -8.01 -2.81 -3.74
C THR A 59 -7.51 -1.98 -4.91
N ARG A 60 -8.05 -2.18 -6.12
CA ARG A 60 -7.69 -1.39 -7.31
C ARG A 60 -8.03 0.08 -7.12
N ALA A 61 -9.23 0.41 -6.63
CA ALA A 61 -9.64 1.78 -6.41
C ALA A 61 -8.73 2.51 -5.41
N ILE A 62 -8.29 1.83 -4.35
CA ILE A 62 -7.34 2.40 -3.38
C ILE A 62 -5.95 2.56 -4.02
N CYS A 63 -5.47 1.57 -4.77
CA CYS A 63 -4.19 1.67 -5.46
C CYS A 63 -4.19 2.82 -6.48
N ASP A 64 -5.22 2.96 -7.31
CA ASP A 64 -5.36 4.05 -8.27
C ASP A 64 -5.41 5.42 -7.56
N TYR A 65 -6.02 5.48 -6.37
CA TYR A 65 -6.02 6.69 -5.55
C TYR A 65 -4.63 7.03 -4.97
N LEU A 66 -3.88 6.03 -4.48
CA LEU A 66 -2.51 6.21 -4.00
C LEU A 66 -1.55 6.59 -5.14
N VAL A 67 -1.79 6.10 -6.35
CA VAL A 67 -1.06 6.50 -7.56
C VAL A 67 -1.32 7.97 -7.89
N LYS A 68 -2.57 8.44 -7.81
CA LYS A 68 -2.90 9.87 -7.99
C LYS A 68 -2.24 10.78 -6.94
N LYS A 69 -2.02 10.26 -5.73
CA LYS A 69 -1.29 10.95 -4.66
C LYS A 69 0.24 10.89 -4.82
N SER A 70 0.75 10.25 -5.86
CA SER A 70 2.20 10.01 -6.04
C SER A 70 2.84 9.24 -4.89
N LEU A 71 2.07 8.41 -4.16
CA LEU A 71 2.60 7.57 -3.07
C LEU A 71 2.95 6.15 -3.57
N VAL A 72 2.33 5.71 -4.66
CA VAL A 72 2.52 4.39 -5.28
C VAL A 72 2.72 4.58 -6.78
N GLU A 73 3.57 3.77 -7.39
CA GLU A 73 3.74 3.73 -8.85
C GLU A 73 3.12 2.45 -9.40
N ARG A 74 2.41 2.58 -10.52
CA ARG A 74 1.82 1.44 -11.23
C ARG A 74 2.78 0.98 -12.32
N VAL A 75 3.18 -0.29 -12.26
CA VAL A 75 4.02 -0.94 -13.26
C VAL A 75 3.15 -1.88 -14.09
N ILE A 76 3.14 -1.70 -15.41
CA ILE A 76 2.39 -2.56 -16.32
C ILE A 76 3.37 -3.60 -16.88
N SER A 77 3.17 -4.87 -16.52
CA SER A 77 3.91 -6.00 -17.08
C SER A 77 2.92 -7.00 -17.67
N GLY A 78 2.87 -7.08 -19.00
CA GLY A 78 1.88 -7.88 -19.72
C GLY A 78 0.44 -7.38 -19.48
N GLN A 79 -0.46 -8.31 -19.14
CA GLN A 79 -1.89 -8.03 -18.93
C GLN A 79 -2.25 -7.69 -17.47
N GLN A 80 -1.30 -7.80 -16.53
CA GLN A 80 -1.58 -7.62 -15.10
C GLN A 80 -0.93 -6.35 -14.54
N PRO A 81 -1.67 -5.54 -13.76
CA PRO A 81 -1.09 -4.39 -13.08
C PRO A 81 -0.33 -4.82 -11.83
N PHE A 82 0.88 -4.29 -11.69
CA PHE A 82 1.69 -4.36 -10.49
C PHE A 82 1.86 -2.97 -9.89
N TYR A 83 2.19 -2.90 -8.60
CA TYR A 83 2.32 -1.66 -7.86
C TYR A 83 3.57 -1.69 -7.01
N LYS A 84 4.28 -0.58 -6.94
CA LYS A 84 5.46 -0.40 -6.08
C LYS A 84 5.29 0.87 -5.27
N ILE A 85 5.88 0.91 -4.08
CA ILE A 85 5.89 2.15 -3.29
C ILE A 85 6.80 3.16 -3.98
N SER A 86 6.35 4.40 -4.08
CA SER A 86 7.18 5.49 -4.61
C SER A 86 8.14 6.01 -3.54
N PRO A 87 9.18 6.78 -3.91
CA PRO A 87 10.03 7.46 -2.93
C PRO A 87 9.27 8.40 -1.97
N GLU A 88 8.18 9.03 -2.42
CA GLU A 88 7.33 9.86 -1.56
C GLU A 88 6.49 9.02 -0.60
N GLY A 89 6.01 7.86 -1.07
CA GLY A 89 5.33 6.87 -0.23
C GLY A 89 6.23 6.32 0.86
N ILE A 90 7.49 6.01 0.53
CA ILE A 90 8.50 5.58 1.51
C ILE A 90 8.69 6.65 2.58
N ARG A 91 8.95 7.90 2.16
CA ARG A 91 9.13 9.03 3.08
C ARG A 91 7.93 9.23 4.00
N LEU A 92 6.71 9.15 3.47
CA LEU A 92 5.49 9.24 4.28
C LEU A 92 5.44 8.12 5.33
N VAL A 93 5.69 6.88 4.92
CA VAL A 93 5.65 5.72 5.81
C VAL A 93 6.74 5.81 6.90
N GLU A 94 7.92 6.34 6.59
CA GLU A 94 9.01 6.55 7.55
C GLU A 94 8.71 7.65 8.56
N ILE A 95 8.00 8.72 8.17
CA ILE A 95 7.59 9.80 9.07
C ILE A 95 6.57 9.30 10.09
N GLU A 96 5.58 8.52 9.64
CA GLU A 96 4.46 8.07 10.49
C GLU A 96 4.86 6.95 11.49
N GLN A 97 5.96 6.23 11.25
CA GLN A 97 6.44 5.14 12.13
C GLN A 97 7.46 5.58 13.21
N ARG A 98 7.89 6.84 13.21
CA ARG A 98 8.83 7.39 14.22
C ARG A 98 8.10 8.01 15.40
#